data_AF-A0A212CHM4-F1
#
_entry.id   AF-A0A212CHM4-F1
#
_cell.length_a   1.000
_cell.length_b   1.000
_cell.length_c   1.000
_cell.angle_alpha   90.00
_cell.angle_beta   90.00
_cell.angle_gamma   90.00
#
_symmetry.space_group_name_H-M   'P 1'
#
loop_
_entity.id
_entity.type
_entity.pdbx_description
1 polymer ?
#
loop_
_entity_poly.entity_id
_entity_poly.type
_entity_poly.pdbx_seq_one_letter_code
_entity_poly.pdbx_strand_id
1 'polypeptide(L)'
;MTLKYMYGVNAWKNWVQWKNAKEEQGDLKCGGVEHASSSPCSDPLGSTQDHALSQESSETGCKVRSIKLKEDILSCTFAELSLGLCQFIQEVRRPNGEKYDPDSILYLCLGIQQYLFENGRIDNIFTEPYSRFMIELTKLLKIWEPTILPNGYMFSRIEEEHLWECKQLGAYSPIVLLNTLLFFNTKYFQLKNVTEHLKLSFAHVMRRTRTLKYNKLTVGKRKRNEDDDVPVGVEMAENTDNPLRCPVRLYEFYLSKCSESVKQRSDVFYLQPERACVPNSPMWYSTFPIDPGTLDTMLTRILMVREVHEELAKAKSEDSDVELSD
;
A
#
# COMPACT_ATOMS: atom_id res chain seq x y z
N MET A 1 -3.25 -19.18 -4.60
CA MET A 1 -2.51 -19.37 -5.87
C MET A 1 -1.22 -18.57 -5.79
N THR A 2 -0.18 -18.96 -6.53
CA THR A 2 1.08 -18.20 -6.56
C THR A 2 0.94 -16.93 -7.39
N LEU A 3 1.52 -15.83 -6.91
CA LEU A 3 1.58 -14.55 -7.61
C LEU A 3 2.39 -14.70 -8.90
N LYS A 4 1.74 -14.43 -10.03
CA LYS A 4 2.37 -14.48 -11.35
C LYS A 4 3.05 -13.14 -11.62
N TYR A 5 4.17 -12.89 -10.92
CA TYR A 5 4.84 -11.60 -10.87
C TYR A 5 5.20 -11.01 -12.25
N MET A 6 5.48 -11.87 -13.24
CA MET A 6 5.77 -11.46 -14.61
C MET A 6 4.66 -10.65 -15.27
N TYR A 7 3.40 -10.74 -14.82
CA TYR A 7 2.36 -9.83 -15.33
C TYR A 7 2.67 -8.37 -15.00
N GLY A 8 3.12 -8.08 -13.78
CA GLY A 8 3.52 -6.73 -13.37
C GLY A 8 4.72 -6.23 -14.18
N VAL A 9 5.74 -7.07 -14.31
CA VAL A 9 6.98 -6.74 -15.06
C VAL A 9 6.70 -6.51 -16.54
N ASN A 10 5.92 -7.38 -17.18
CA ASN A 10 5.58 -7.23 -18.59
C ASN A 10 4.66 -6.03 -18.83
N ALA A 11 3.71 -5.76 -17.92
CA ALA A 11 2.87 -4.56 -18.01
C ALA A 11 3.72 -3.28 -17.90
N TRP A 12 4.68 -3.23 -16.97
CA TRP A 12 5.66 -2.13 -16.88
C TRP A 12 6.41 -1.94 -18.20
N LYS A 13 7.03 -3.02 -18.71
CA LYS A 13 7.82 -2.98 -19.94
C LYS A 13 7.01 -2.45 -21.13
N ASN A 14 5.82 -3.01 -21.36
CA ASN A 14 4.95 -2.59 -22.46
C ASN A 14 4.49 -1.13 -22.31
N TRP A 15 4.17 -0.70 -21.09
CA TRP A 15 3.81 0.69 -20.81
C TRP A 15 4.98 1.65 -21.06
N VAL A 16 6.20 1.32 -20.62
CA VAL A 16 7.40 2.14 -20.87
C VAL A 16 7.65 2.29 -22.38
N GLN A 17 7.57 1.19 -23.14
CA GLN A 17 7.73 1.23 -24.61
C GLN A 17 6.72 2.18 -25.26
N TRP A 18 5.44 2.05 -24.89
CA TRP A 18 4.39 2.92 -25.38
C TRP A 18 4.60 4.39 -24.99
N LYS A 19 5.05 4.64 -23.75
CA LYS A 19 5.26 5.99 -23.23
C LYS A 19 6.41 6.69 -23.95
N ASN A 20 7.54 6.01 -24.05
CA ASN A 20 8.71 6.55 -24.74
C ASN A 20 8.40 6.85 -26.22
N ALA A 21 7.65 5.98 -26.91
CA ALA A 21 7.23 6.21 -28.30
C ALA A 21 6.32 7.45 -28.46
N LYS A 22 5.45 7.71 -27.48
CA LYS A 22 4.59 8.92 -27.47
C LYS A 22 5.38 10.20 -27.27
N GLU A 23 6.37 10.17 -26.38
CA GLU A 23 7.21 11.34 -26.10
C GLU A 23 8.09 11.69 -27.31
N GLU A 24 8.67 10.69 -27.98
CA GLU A 24 9.43 10.88 -29.22
C GLU A 24 8.57 11.51 -30.33
N GLN A 25 7.29 11.14 -30.43
CA GLN A 25 6.36 11.75 -31.39
C GLN A 25 5.92 13.18 -31.00
N GLY A 26 5.93 13.51 -29.70
CA GLY A 26 5.67 14.85 -29.19
C GLY A 26 6.80 15.83 -29.47
N ASP A 27 8.06 15.39 -29.28
CA ASP A 27 9.25 16.20 -29.54
C ASP A 27 9.42 16.53 -31.04
N LEU A 28 9.11 15.57 -31.92
CA LEU A 28 9.12 15.77 -33.38
C LEU A 28 8.11 16.83 -33.85
N LYS A 29 6.97 17.00 -33.15
CA LYS A 29 5.97 18.02 -33.48
C LYS A 29 6.37 19.43 -33.04
N CYS A 30 7.18 19.56 -31.99
CA CYS A 30 7.66 20.86 -31.51
C CYS A 30 8.93 21.35 -32.22
N GLY A 31 9.71 20.47 -32.87
CA GLY A 31 10.94 20.84 -33.58
C GLY A 31 10.75 21.37 -35.02
N GLY A 32 9.51 21.48 -35.51
CA GLY A 32 9.21 21.74 -36.93
C GLY A 32 8.95 23.20 -37.33
N VAL A 33 9.16 24.19 -36.45
CA VAL A 33 8.89 25.61 -36.77
C VAL A 33 10.15 26.46 -36.57
N GLU A 34 11.13 26.32 -37.47
CA GLU A 34 12.13 27.36 -37.71
C GLU A 34 12.13 27.68 -39.22
N HIS A 35 11.28 28.63 -39.62
CA HIS A 35 11.41 29.26 -40.93
C HIS A 35 12.31 30.49 -40.79
N ALA A 36 13.46 30.39 -41.45
CA ALA A 36 14.39 31.47 -41.69
C ALA A 36 13.76 32.60 -42.52
N SER A 37 13.96 33.85 -42.10
CA SER A 37 14.11 34.97 -43.01
C SER A 37 14.99 36.05 -42.38
N SER A 38 16.17 36.20 -42.99
CA SER A 38 17.15 37.25 -42.75
C SER A 38 17.06 38.30 -43.86
N SER A 39 16.91 39.58 -43.54
CA SER A 39 17.63 40.73 -44.18
C SER A 39 17.09 42.12 -43.77
N PRO A 40 17.89 43.21 -43.94
CA PRO A 40 17.94 44.32 -42.97
C PRO A 40 17.61 45.73 -43.50
N CYS A 41 17.47 46.66 -42.55
CA CYS A 41 17.67 48.14 -42.58
C CYS A 41 16.71 49.05 -43.38
N SER A 42 16.12 50.06 -42.71
CA SER A 42 16.53 51.50 -42.73
C SER A 42 15.42 52.42 -42.19
N ASP A 43 15.74 53.23 -41.17
CA ASP A 43 15.01 54.42 -40.66
C ASP A 43 15.38 55.70 -41.49
N PRO A 44 14.82 56.94 -41.31
CA PRO A 44 14.14 57.47 -40.10
C PRO A 44 12.96 58.51 -40.27
N LEU A 45 12.39 58.87 -39.10
CA LEU A 45 11.83 60.18 -38.65
C LEU A 45 10.34 60.55 -38.87
N GLY A 46 9.62 60.67 -37.73
CA GLY A 46 8.40 61.47 -37.58
C GLY A 46 7.64 61.16 -36.26
N SER A 47 7.69 62.09 -35.30
CA SER A 47 7.05 62.16 -33.96
C SER A 47 5.56 61.72 -33.91
N THR A 48 4.92 61.26 -32.81
CA THR A 48 4.89 61.72 -31.41
C THR A 48 3.96 60.78 -30.60
N GLN A 49 4.17 60.65 -29.27
CA GLN A 49 3.22 60.12 -28.24
C GLN A 49 2.81 58.62 -28.34
N ASP A 50 2.70 57.79 -27.30
CA ASP A 50 2.62 57.95 -25.84
C ASP A 50 3.16 56.69 -25.12
N HIS A 51 3.73 56.85 -23.92
CA HIS A 51 4.20 55.75 -23.05
C HIS A 51 3.04 55.10 -22.26
N ALA A 52 2.85 53.80 -22.41
CA ALA A 52 2.33 52.93 -21.35
C ALA A 52 3.02 51.56 -21.41
N LEU A 53 3.85 51.32 -20.41
CA LEU A 53 4.71 50.15 -20.22
C LEU A 53 3.86 48.88 -20.01
N SER A 54 4.00 47.90 -20.89
CA SER A 54 3.67 46.51 -20.60
C SER A 54 4.97 45.71 -20.61
N GLN A 55 5.42 45.31 -19.41
CA GLN A 55 6.53 44.37 -19.24
C GLN A 55 6.13 43.01 -19.80
N GLU A 56 6.69 42.62 -20.95
CA GLU A 56 6.74 41.22 -21.33
C GLU A 56 7.72 40.51 -20.40
N SER A 57 7.17 39.78 -19.43
CA SER A 57 7.90 38.75 -18.70
C SER A 57 8.21 37.62 -19.66
N SER A 58 9.47 37.52 -20.09
CA SER A 58 10.02 36.36 -20.76
C SER A 58 10.01 35.18 -19.78
N GLU A 59 8.90 34.42 -19.78
CA GLU A 59 8.89 33.08 -19.22
C GLU A 59 9.75 32.19 -20.13
N THR A 60 11.06 32.18 -19.88
CA THR A 60 11.91 31.06 -20.28
C THR A 60 11.43 29.83 -19.52
N GLY A 61 10.43 29.16 -20.08
CA GLY A 61 9.95 27.87 -19.61
C GLY A 61 11.14 26.93 -19.55
N CYS A 62 11.50 26.53 -18.33
CA CYS A 62 12.43 25.43 -18.11
C CYS A 62 11.79 24.19 -18.75
N LYS A 63 12.19 23.85 -19.98
CA LYS A 63 11.85 22.57 -20.59
C LYS A 63 12.47 21.49 -19.69
N VAL A 64 11.67 20.98 -18.75
CA VAL A 64 12.00 19.79 -17.98
C VAL A 64 12.21 18.70 -19.02
N ARG A 65 13.47 18.29 -19.23
CA ARG A 65 13.79 17.20 -20.15
C ARG A 65 12.96 16.00 -19.74
N SER A 66 12.22 15.43 -20.68
CA SER A 66 11.48 14.21 -20.42
C SER A 66 12.45 13.12 -20.00
N ILE A 67 12.20 12.49 -18.86
CA ILE A 67 13.04 11.39 -18.37
C ILE A 67 12.63 10.15 -19.13
N LYS A 68 13.49 9.69 -20.05
CA LYS A 68 13.28 8.43 -20.75
C LYS A 68 13.32 7.27 -19.74
N LEU A 69 12.17 6.65 -19.50
CA LEU A 69 12.06 5.54 -18.55
C LEU A 69 12.68 4.28 -19.14
N LYS A 70 13.25 3.45 -18.27
CA LYS A 70 13.89 2.18 -18.65
C LYS A 70 12.90 1.03 -18.59
N GLU A 71 12.94 0.18 -19.60
CA GLU A 71 12.09 -1.01 -19.70
C GLU A 71 12.42 -2.04 -18.62
N ASP A 72 13.71 -2.26 -18.38
CA ASP A 72 14.17 -3.11 -17.29
C ASP A 72 14.05 -2.35 -15.97
N ILE A 73 13.07 -2.74 -15.18
CA ILE A 73 12.78 -2.12 -13.89
C ILE A 73 13.94 -2.23 -12.90
N LEU A 74 14.82 -3.24 -13.02
CA LEU A 74 16.00 -3.38 -12.16
C LEU A 74 17.04 -2.30 -12.45
N SER A 75 17.11 -1.83 -13.69
CA SER A 75 18.02 -0.78 -14.13
C SER A 75 17.56 0.65 -13.77
N CYS A 76 16.32 0.82 -13.30
CA CYS A 76 15.79 2.11 -12.86
C CYS A 76 16.45 2.56 -11.55
N THR A 77 16.95 3.80 -11.52
CA THR A 77 17.29 4.47 -10.27
C THR A 77 16.05 4.65 -9.39
N PHE A 78 16.24 4.97 -8.12
CA PHE A 78 15.12 5.28 -7.22
C PHE A 78 14.19 6.38 -7.79
N ALA A 79 14.77 7.47 -8.30
CA ALA A 79 14.01 8.60 -8.85
C ALA A 79 13.20 8.21 -10.10
N GLU A 80 13.82 7.46 -11.03
CA GLU A 80 13.15 6.94 -12.23
C GLU A 80 12.01 5.98 -11.86
N LEU A 81 12.26 5.06 -10.93
CA LEU A 81 11.25 4.08 -10.50
C LEU A 81 10.09 4.76 -9.77
N SER A 82 10.36 5.69 -8.86
CA SER A 82 9.33 6.41 -8.11
C SER A 82 8.43 7.24 -9.02
N LEU A 83 9.03 7.99 -9.96
CA LEU A 83 8.28 8.76 -10.96
C LEU A 83 7.49 7.83 -11.89
N GLY A 84 8.15 6.81 -12.41
CA GLY A 84 7.55 5.88 -13.36
C GLY A 84 6.37 5.12 -12.75
N LEU A 85 6.46 4.67 -11.50
CA LEU A 85 5.36 3.99 -10.81
C LEU A 85 4.13 4.89 -10.64
N CYS A 86 4.31 6.17 -10.33
CA CYS A 86 3.18 7.12 -10.24
C CYS A 86 2.42 7.23 -11.57
N GLN A 87 3.16 7.33 -12.67
CA GLN A 87 2.56 7.45 -14.00
C GLN A 87 1.99 6.11 -14.49
N PHE A 88 2.68 5.01 -14.21
CA PHE A 88 2.31 3.66 -14.57
C PHE A 88 0.89 3.33 -14.08
N ILE A 89 0.58 3.54 -12.80
CA ILE A 89 -0.74 3.18 -12.24
C ILE A 89 -1.90 4.01 -12.83
N GLN A 90 -1.61 5.17 -13.40
CA GLN A 90 -2.61 6.04 -14.03
C GLN A 90 -2.81 5.70 -15.52
N GLU A 91 -1.72 5.33 -16.19
CA GLU A 91 -1.65 5.23 -17.64
C GLU A 91 -1.73 3.79 -18.17
N VAL A 92 -1.33 2.79 -17.38
CA VAL A 92 -1.29 1.40 -17.84
C VAL A 92 -2.67 0.92 -18.28
N ARG A 93 -2.71 0.19 -19.40
CA ARG A 93 -3.93 -0.36 -20.01
C ARG A 93 -3.74 -1.83 -20.32
N ARG A 94 -4.86 -2.56 -20.34
CA ARG A 94 -4.93 -3.94 -20.82
C ARG A 94 -4.51 -4.00 -22.30
N PRO A 95 -4.11 -5.17 -22.82
CA PRO A 95 -3.76 -5.31 -24.24
C PRO A 95 -4.87 -4.89 -25.22
N ASN A 96 -6.14 -4.98 -24.80
CA ASN A 96 -7.30 -4.51 -25.56
C ASN A 96 -7.54 -2.98 -25.47
N GLY A 97 -6.69 -2.24 -24.75
CA GLY A 97 -6.78 -0.79 -24.56
C GLY A 97 -7.64 -0.34 -23.36
N GLU A 98 -8.37 -1.25 -22.73
CA GLU A 98 -9.23 -0.92 -21.59
C GLU A 98 -8.43 -0.60 -20.32
N LYS A 99 -9.07 0.13 -19.40
CA LYS A 99 -8.50 0.39 -18.08
C LYS A 99 -8.45 -0.91 -17.26
N TYR A 100 -7.42 -1.04 -16.45
CA TYR A 100 -7.38 -2.04 -15.41
C TYR A 100 -8.28 -1.64 -14.24
N ASP A 101 -8.91 -2.63 -13.62
CA ASP A 101 -9.61 -2.44 -12.36
C ASP A 101 -8.61 -2.16 -11.22
N PRO A 102 -9.01 -1.48 -10.13
CA PRO A 102 -8.10 -1.17 -9.03
C PRO A 102 -7.34 -2.37 -8.44
N ASP A 103 -8.03 -3.50 -8.26
CA ASP A 103 -7.42 -4.73 -7.74
C ASP A 103 -6.40 -5.34 -8.73
N SER A 104 -6.62 -5.16 -10.03
CA SER A 104 -5.66 -5.53 -11.07
C SER A 104 -4.41 -4.66 -10.99
N ILE A 105 -4.56 -3.36 -10.78
CA ILE A 105 -3.42 -2.45 -10.62
C ILE A 105 -2.59 -2.85 -9.40
N LEU A 106 -3.23 -3.10 -8.25
CA LEU A 106 -2.53 -3.58 -7.06
C LEU A 106 -1.81 -4.91 -7.33
N TYR A 107 -2.44 -5.85 -8.06
CA TYR A 107 -1.82 -7.12 -8.45
C TYR A 107 -0.53 -6.91 -9.26
N LEU A 108 -0.54 -5.99 -10.23
CA LEU A 108 0.64 -5.65 -11.03
C LEU A 108 1.75 -5.05 -10.14
N CYS A 109 1.40 -4.17 -9.20
CA CYS A 109 2.36 -3.60 -8.24
C CYS A 109 2.95 -4.66 -7.31
N LEU A 110 2.15 -5.61 -6.80
CA LEU A 110 2.67 -6.73 -6.01
C LEU A 110 3.63 -7.60 -6.85
N GLY A 111 3.31 -7.83 -8.13
CA GLY A 111 4.20 -8.54 -9.04
C GLY A 111 5.53 -7.82 -9.27
N ILE A 112 5.49 -6.50 -9.45
CA ILE A 112 6.71 -5.68 -9.50
C ILE A 112 7.51 -5.84 -8.19
N GLN A 113 6.86 -5.71 -7.03
CA GLN A 113 7.53 -5.86 -5.74
C GLN A 113 8.17 -7.23 -5.55
N GLN A 114 7.50 -8.31 -5.94
CA GLN A 114 8.06 -9.66 -5.91
C GLN A 114 9.30 -9.75 -6.79
N TYR A 115 9.23 -9.22 -8.01
CA TYR A 115 10.35 -9.24 -8.96
C TYR A 115 11.57 -8.47 -8.44
N LEU A 116 11.38 -7.29 -7.84
CA LEU A 116 12.46 -6.54 -7.21
C LEU A 116 13.13 -7.38 -6.11
N PHE A 117 12.33 -7.99 -5.24
CA PHE A 117 12.81 -8.82 -4.14
C PHE A 117 13.58 -10.06 -4.63
N GLU A 118 13.01 -10.84 -5.55
CA GLU A 118 13.64 -12.07 -6.07
C GLU A 118 14.96 -11.80 -6.79
N ASN A 119 15.14 -10.60 -7.34
CA ASN A 119 16.37 -10.17 -8.01
C ASN A 119 17.31 -9.37 -7.08
N GLY A 120 17.11 -9.43 -5.76
CA GLY A 120 18.02 -8.88 -4.77
C GLY A 120 17.98 -7.35 -4.62
N ARG A 121 17.00 -6.69 -5.23
CA ARG A 121 16.78 -5.26 -5.02
C ARG A 121 15.99 -5.04 -3.73
N ILE A 122 16.58 -4.28 -2.82
CA ILE A 122 16.06 -4.08 -1.45
C ILE A 122 14.85 -3.12 -1.37
N ASP A 123 14.52 -2.44 -2.47
CA ASP A 123 13.43 -1.48 -2.51
C ASP A 123 12.09 -2.14 -2.18
N ASN A 124 11.35 -1.52 -1.25
CA ASN A 124 9.94 -1.82 -1.04
C ASN A 124 9.10 -0.64 -1.52
N ILE A 125 8.38 -0.83 -2.64
CA ILE A 125 7.57 0.21 -3.29
C ILE A 125 6.36 0.63 -2.45
N PHE A 126 6.00 -0.16 -1.43
CA PHE A 126 4.90 0.10 -0.50
C PHE A 126 5.35 0.72 0.82
N THR A 127 6.58 1.26 0.87
CA THR A 127 7.13 1.99 2.02
C THR A 127 7.86 3.25 1.56
N GLU A 128 8.34 4.06 2.50
CA GLU A 128 9.30 5.12 2.17
C GLU A 128 10.53 4.54 1.42
N PRO A 129 11.06 5.24 0.42
CA PRO A 129 10.79 6.64 0.06
C PRO A 129 9.72 6.85 -1.03
N TYR A 130 8.86 5.87 -1.29
CA TYR A 130 7.85 5.90 -2.38
C TYR A 130 6.52 6.59 -2.00
N SER A 131 6.53 7.53 -1.05
CA SER A 131 5.33 8.19 -0.52
C SER A 131 4.37 8.73 -1.57
N ARG A 132 4.89 9.43 -2.60
CA ARG A 132 4.06 9.95 -3.69
C ARG A 132 3.30 8.86 -4.44
N PHE A 133 3.99 7.76 -4.78
CA PHE A 133 3.38 6.61 -5.42
C PHE A 133 2.31 5.97 -4.51
N MET A 134 2.62 5.80 -3.22
CA MET A 134 1.68 5.22 -2.26
C MET A 134 0.41 6.06 -2.11
N ILE A 135 0.51 7.39 -2.10
CA ILE A 135 -0.65 8.29 -2.04
C ILE A 135 -1.53 8.13 -3.28
N GLU A 136 -0.94 8.16 -4.48
CA GLU A 136 -1.70 8.02 -5.73
C GLU A 136 -2.32 6.63 -5.87
N LEU A 137 -1.59 5.58 -5.48
CA LEU A 137 -2.14 4.23 -5.42
C LEU A 137 -3.31 4.16 -4.45
N THR A 138 -3.16 4.68 -3.22
CA THR A 138 -4.24 4.66 -2.21
C THR A 138 -5.51 5.34 -2.72
N LYS A 139 -5.38 6.50 -3.39
CA LYS A 139 -6.53 7.19 -4.01
C LYS A 139 -7.24 6.30 -5.05
N LEU A 140 -6.47 5.62 -5.89
CA LEU A 140 -6.99 4.71 -6.91
C LEU A 140 -7.72 3.52 -6.26
N LEU A 141 -7.13 2.92 -5.22
CA LEU A 141 -7.68 1.73 -4.56
C LEU A 141 -8.94 2.02 -3.74
N LYS A 142 -9.11 3.25 -3.21
CA LYS A 142 -10.32 3.65 -2.46
C LYS A 142 -11.60 3.66 -3.29
N ILE A 143 -11.49 3.63 -4.62
CA ILE A 143 -12.65 3.56 -5.54
C ILE A 143 -13.12 2.12 -5.70
N TRP A 144 -12.33 1.14 -5.26
CA TRP A 144 -12.66 -0.27 -5.43
C TRP A 144 -13.80 -0.71 -4.50
N GLU A 145 -14.69 -1.53 -5.04
CA GLU A 145 -15.73 -2.22 -4.30
C GLU A 145 -15.60 -3.74 -4.52
N PRO A 146 -15.81 -4.57 -3.46
CA PRO A 146 -15.80 -6.02 -3.59
C PRO A 146 -16.82 -6.50 -4.63
N THR A 147 -16.38 -7.29 -5.60
CA THR A 147 -17.28 -7.88 -6.59
C THR A 147 -17.87 -9.17 -6.05
N ILE A 148 -19.20 -9.27 -5.96
CA ILE A 148 -19.89 -10.51 -5.58
C ILE A 148 -20.40 -11.18 -6.86
N LEU A 149 -19.92 -12.41 -7.11
CA LEU A 149 -20.36 -13.21 -8.25
C LEU A 149 -21.77 -13.78 -8.03
N PRO A 150 -22.50 -14.20 -9.08
CA PRO A 150 -23.86 -14.72 -8.96
C PRO A 150 -24.01 -15.94 -8.04
N ASN A 151 -22.94 -16.69 -7.81
CA ASN A 151 -22.90 -17.82 -6.87
C ASN A 151 -22.63 -17.39 -5.41
N GLY A 152 -22.63 -16.09 -5.11
CA GLY A 152 -22.33 -15.54 -3.78
C GLY A 152 -20.85 -15.44 -3.45
N TYR A 153 -19.95 -15.87 -4.34
CA TYR A 153 -18.51 -15.83 -4.11
C TYR A 153 -17.98 -14.40 -4.25
N MET A 154 -17.19 -13.94 -3.27
CA MET A 154 -16.49 -12.66 -3.37
C MET A 154 -15.24 -12.82 -4.26
N PHE A 155 -15.19 -12.06 -5.35
CA PHE A 155 -14.05 -12.01 -6.25
C PHE A 155 -13.15 -10.80 -5.96
N SER A 156 -11.89 -11.11 -5.66
CA SER A 156 -10.77 -10.18 -5.74
C SER A 156 -9.57 -10.88 -6.39
N ARG A 157 -8.81 -10.14 -7.20
CA ARG A 157 -7.51 -10.63 -7.71
C ARG A 157 -6.43 -10.71 -6.66
N ILE A 158 -6.61 -10.09 -5.51
CA ILE A 158 -5.60 -10.08 -4.44
C ILE A 158 -5.91 -11.20 -3.46
N GLU A 159 -4.96 -12.12 -3.32
CA GLU A 159 -5.01 -13.23 -2.37
C GLU A 159 -3.96 -13.02 -1.29
N GLU A 160 -4.21 -13.56 -0.10
CA GLU A 160 -3.29 -13.51 1.03
C GLU A 160 -1.90 -14.03 0.67
N GLU A 161 -1.81 -15.13 -0.10
CA GLU A 161 -0.54 -15.73 -0.51
C GLU A 161 0.34 -14.74 -1.28
N HIS A 162 -0.25 -13.88 -2.11
CA HIS A 162 0.50 -12.89 -2.87
C HIS A 162 1.30 -11.95 -1.96
N LEU A 163 0.71 -11.53 -0.83
CA LEU A 163 1.38 -10.63 0.11
C LEU A 163 2.49 -11.34 0.88
N TRP A 164 2.34 -12.64 1.18
CA TRP A 164 3.40 -13.45 1.79
C TRP A 164 4.59 -13.65 0.85
N GLU A 165 4.33 -13.93 -0.42
CA GLU A 165 5.35 -14.14 -1.46
C GLU A 165 6.17 -12.87 -1.71
N CYS A 166 5.51 -11.73 -1.91
CA CYS A 166 6.17 -10.44 -2.15
C CYS A 166 6.59 -9.69 -0.88
N LYS A 167 6.66 -10.38 0.26
CA LYS A 167 7.19 -9.88 1.54
C LYS A 167 6.46 -8.66 2.11
N GLN A 168 5.18 -8.51 1.79
CA GLN A 168 4.30 -7.51 2.39
C GLN A 168 3.61 -8.01 3.67
N LEU A 169 3.68 -9.32 3.94
CA LEU A 169 3.39 -9.93 5.24
C LEU A 169 4.62 -10.68 5.76
N GLY A 170 4.85 -10.62 7.07
CA GLY A 170 5.98 -11.22 7.79
C GLY A 170 6.65 -10.24 8.76
N ALA A 171 7.88 -10.54 9.14
CA ALA A 171 8.68 -9.76 10.09
C ALA A 171 9.99 -9.25 9.48
N TYR A 172 9.97 -8.90 8.18
CA TYR A 172 11.18 -8.51 7.43
C TYR A 172 11.63 -7.08 7.71
N SER A 173 10.72 -6.22 8.20
CA SER A 173 11.00 -4.86 8.64
C SER A 173 9.92 -4.42 9.65
N PRO A 174 10.15 -3.33 10.41
CA PRO A 174 9.16 -2.84 11.37
C PRO A 174 7.80 -2.52 10.74
N ILE A 175 7.80 -1.90 9.56
CA ILE A 175 6.56 -1.52 8.88
C ILE A 175 5.83 -2.73 8.27
N VAL A 176 6.56 -3.74 7.78
CA VAL A 176 5.97 -5.00 7.29
C VAL A 176 5.37 -5.80 8.45
N LEU A 177 6.01 -5.82 9.62
CA LEU A 177 5.45 -6.46 10.81
C LEU A 177 4.15 -5.77 11.26
N LEU A 178 4.11 -4.43 11.26
CA LEU A 178 2.87 -3.69 11.52
C LEU A 178 1.78 -3.99 10.49
N ASN A 179 2.15 -4.08 9.20
CA ASN A 179 1.21 -4.45 8.14
C ASN A 179 0.62 -5.85 8.38
N THR A 180 1.44 -6.76 8.89
CA THR A 180 1.05 -8.13 9.18
C THR A 180 0.10 -8.23 10.36
N LEU A 181 0.37 -7.49 11.44
CA LEU A 181 -0.54 -7.40 12.57
C LEU A 181 -1.84 -6.70 12.18
N LEU A 182 -1.75 -5.65 11.36
CA LEU A 182 -2.92 -4.95 10.82
C LEU A 182 -3.78 -5.92 10.01
N PHE A 183 -3.18 -6.70 9.11
CA PHE A 183 -3.85 -7.73 8.33
C PHE A 183 -4.58 -8.75 9.21
N PHE A 184 -3.91 -9.31 10.21
CA PHE A 184 -4.55 -10.26 11.12
C PHE A 184 -5.67 -9.65 11.95
N ASN A 185 -5.48 -8.42 12.44
CA ASN A 185 -6.53 -7.72 13.19
C ASN A 185 -7.73 -7.38 12.30
N THR A 186 -7.51 -7.03 11.03
CA THR A 186 -8.59 -6.83 10.06
C THR A 186 -9.32 -8.13 9.75
N LYS A 187 -8.58 -9.21 9.52
CA LYS A 187 -9.13 -10.53 9.15
C LYS A 187 -9.88 -11.19 10.30
N TYR A 188 -9.24 -11.35 11.45
CA TYR A 188 -9.75 -12.15 12.55
C TYR A 188 -10.54 -11.32 13.57
N PHE A 189 -10.09 -10.10 13.92
CA PHE A 189 -10.87 -9.22 14.81
C PHE A 189 -11.89 -8.36 14.07
N GLN A 190 -11.97 -8.51 12.73
CA GLN A 190 -12.96 -7.86 11.87
C GLN A 190 -12.96 -6.32 11.96
N LEU A 191 -11.81 -5.72 12.21
CA LEU A 191 -11.66 -4.27 12.22
C LEU A 191 -11.52 -3.76 10.78
N LYS A 192 -12.41 -2.87 10.34
CA LYS A 192 -12.59 -2.51 8.92
C LYS A 192 -12.19 -1.09 8.59
N ASN A 193 -12.02 -0.23 9.59
CA ASN A 193 -11.67 1.17 9.38
C ASN A 193 -10.61 1.63 10.39
N VAL A 194 -9.91 2.71 10.04
CA VAL A 194 -8.84 3.28 10.85
C VAL A 194 -9.32 3.56 12.28
N THR A 195 -10.53 4.09 12.46
CA THR A 195 -11.10 4.39 13.78
C THR A 195 -11.23 3.15 14.66
N GLU A 196 -11.67 2.02 14.11
CA GLU A 196 -11.73 0.74 14.82
C GLU A 196 -10.34 0.23 15.19
N HIS A 197 -9.39 0.30 14.25
CA HIS A 197 -8.01 -0.09 14.53
C HIS A 197 -7.35 0.78 15.60
N LEU A 198 -7.62 2.09 15.62
CA LEU A 198 -7.07 3.01 16.63
C LEU A 198 -7.69 2.83 18.03
N LYS A 199 -8.80 2.08 18.16
CA LYS A 199 -9.35 1.68 19.47
C LYS A 199 -8.63 0.47 20.08
N LEU A 200 -7.83 -0.26 19.29
CA LEU A 200 -7.02 -1.36 19.83
C LEU A 200 -5.92 -0.81 20.73
N SER A 201 -5.61 -1.58 21.77
CA SER A 201 -4.48 -1.30 22.63
C SER A 201 -3.83 -2.57 23.16
N PHE A 202 -2.58 -2.45 23.61
CA PHE A 202 -1.85 -3.57 24.22
C PHE A 202 -2.61 -4.19 25.39
N ALA A 203 -3.22 -3.37 26.25
CA ALA A 203 -4.02 -3.85 27.38
C ALA A 203 -5.25 -4.68 26.97
N HIS A 204 -5.74 -4.54 25.72
CA HIS A 204 -6.91 -5.26 25.23
C HIS A 204 -6.57 -6.53 24.44
N VAL A 205 -5.31 -6.73 24.03
CA VAL A 205 -4.86 -7.92 23.30
C VAL A 205 -4.10 -8.85 24.25
N MET A 206 -4.80 -9.86 24.74
CA MET A 206 -4.26 -10.80 25.72
C MET A 206 -3.98 -12.16 25.09
N ARG A 207 -2.86 -12.78 25.47
CA ARG A 207 -2.59 -14.19 25.18
C ARG A 207 -3.38 -15.06 26.15
N ARG A 208 -4.15 -16.01 25.64
CA ARG A 208 -4.78 -17.08 26.43
C ARG A 208 -4.19 -18.43 26.04
N THR A 209 -3.84 -19.23 27.05
CA THR A 209 -3.45 -20.63 26.89
C THR A 209 -4.58 -21.46 27.49
N ARG A 210 -5.39 -22.15 26.66
CA ARG A 210 -6.33 -23.17 27.17
C ARG A 210 -5.66 -24.53 27.05
N THR A 211 -5.57 -25.25 28.19
CA THR A 211 -5.24 -26.68 28.30
C THR A 211 -4.24 -27.21 27.25
N LEU A 212 -2.95 -26.99 27.52
CA LEU A 212 -1.77 -27.75 27.05
C LEU A 212 -1.54 -27.97 25.54
N LYS A 213 -2.34 -27.44 24.59
CA LYS A 213 -2.05 -27.67 23.16
C LYS A 213 -2.10 -26.46 22.22
N TYR A 214 -2.76 -25.34 22.55
CA TYR A 214 -2.90 -24.20 21.62
C TYR A 214 -2.94 -22.83 22.31
N ASN A 215 -2.20 -21.86 21.75
CA ASN A 215 -2.27 -20.45 22.16
C ASN A 215 -3.25 -19.65 21.29
N LYS A 216 -3.92 -18.66 21.87
CA LYS A 216 -4.79 -17.72 21.15
C LYS A 216 -4.57 -16.28 21.62
N LEU A 217 -4.79 -15.31 20.74
CA LEU A 217 -4.97 -13.90 21.09
C LEU A 217 -6.45 -13.59 21.18
N THR A 218 -6.86 -12.80 22.17
CA THR A 218 -8.25 -12.38 22.32
C THR A 218 -8.33 -10.87 22.49
N VAL A 219 -9.31 -10.23 21.84
CA VAL A 219 -9.70 -8.84 22.09
C VAL A 219 -11.01 -8.80 22.84
N GLY A 220 -11.00 -8.23 24.05
CA GLY A 220 -12.21 -8.09 24.87
C GLY A 220 -13.06 -6.89 24.47
N LYS A 221 -14.35 -7.11 24.15
CA LYS A 221 -15.38 -6.07 24.24
C LYS A 221 -15.83 -5.99 25.70
N ARG A 222 -15.59 -4.87 26.40
CA ARG A 222 -16.12 -4.71 27.77
C ARG A 222 -17.64 -4.57 27.71
N LYS A 223 -18.37 -5.65 27.98
CA LYS A 223 -19.74 -5.57 28.48
C LYS A 223 -19.64 -5.52 30.01
N ARG A 224 -20.12 -4.44 30.61
CA ARG A 224 -20.19 -4.29 32.06
C ARG A 224 -21.39 -5.11 32.53
N ASN A 225 -21.17 -6.33 32.99
CA ASN A 225 -22.08 -7.06 33.88
C ASN A 225 -21.23 -7.93 34.80
N GLU A 226 -21.38 -7.71 36.11
CA GLU A 226 -20.87 -8.56 37.18
C GLU A 226 -21.79 -9.78 37.26
N ASP A 227 -21.32 -10.90 36.72
CA ASP A 227 -21.47 -12.29 37.18
C ASP A 227 -21.35 -13.23 35.96
N ASP A 228 -20.33 -14.08 35.98
CA ASP A 228 -20.06 -15.24 35.10
C ASP A 228 -19.87 -15.11 33.56
N ASP A 229 -19.78 -13.91 32.98
CA ASP A 229 -19.49 -13.78 31.53
C ASP A 229 -17.98 -13.71 31.24
N VAL A 230 -17.39 -14.83 30.80
CA VAL A 230 -16.14 -14.79 30.02
C VAL A 230 -16.39 -13.79 28.87
N PRO A 231 -15.58 -12.73 28.68
CA PRO A 231 -15.78 -11.83 27.57
C PRO A 231 -15.84 -12.66 26.29
N VAL A 232 -16.97 -12.57 25.57
CA VAL A 232 -17.13 -13.09 24.21
C VAL A 232 -16.21 -12.25 23.32
N GLY A 233 -14.91 -12.49 23.49
CA GLY A 233 -13.84 -11.85 22.78
C GLY A 233 -13.62 -12.61 21.50
N VAL A 234 -13.38 -11.89 20.42
CA VAL A 234 -13.00 -12.51 19.16
C VAL A 234 -11.60 -13.09 19.33
N GLU A 235 -11.41 -14.35 18.94
CA GLU A 235 -10.17 -15.08 19.15
C GLU A 235 -9.39 -15.24 17.84
N MET A 236 -8.07 -15.21 17.94
CA MET A 236 -7.13 -15.45 16.83
C MET A 236 -6.17 -16.55 17.25
N ALA A 237 -6.24 -17.71 16.59
CA ALA A 237 -5.52 -18.92 17.00
C ALA A 237 -4.07 -18.97 16.50
N GLU A 238 -3.21 -19.70 17.21
CA GLU A 238 -1.86 -20.05 16.76
C GLU A 238 -1.93 -20.83 15.44
N ASN A 239 -1.08 -20.45 14.49
CA ASN A 239 -0.82 -21.26 13.30
C ASN A 239 0.32 -22.23 13.62
N THR A 240 -0.03 -23.48 13.92
CA THR A 240 0.93 -24.53 14.27
C THR A 240 1.63 -25.12 13.04
N ASP A 241 0.98 -25.04 11.87
CA ASP A 241 1.52 -25.57 10.61
C ASP A 241 2.65 -24.69 10.06
N ASN A 242 2.53 -23.38 10.22
CA ASN A 242 3.56 -22.43 9.77
C ASN A 242 3.87 -21.37 10.85
N PRO A 243 4.90 -21.62 11.68
CA PRO A 243 5.34 -20.69 12.72
C PRO A 243 5.72 -19.28 12.24
N LEU A 244 6.21 -19.13 11.00
CA LEU A 244 6.62 -17.84 10.45
C LEU A 244 5.43 -16.98 9.99
N ARG A 245 4.27 -17.61 9.79
CA ARG A 245 2.99 -16.94 9.48
C ARG A 245 2.02 -16.97 10.66
N CYS A 246 2.52 -17.31 11.85
CA CYS A 246 1.69 -17.45 13.02
C CYS A 246 1.36 -16.09 13.63
N PRO A 247 0.07 -15.71 13.76
CA PRO A 247 -0.31 -14.43 14.35
C PRO A 247 0.15 -14.28 15.80
N VAL A 248 0.02 -15.33 16.62
CA VAL A 248 0.46 -15.32 18.02
C VAL A 248 1.95 -15.02 18.11
N ARG A 249 2.79 -15.76 17.38
CA ARG A 249 4.25 -15.59 17.39
C ARG A 249 4.69 -14.24 16.81
N LEU A 250 4.02 -13.74 15.77
CA LEU A 250 4.31 -12.43 15.20
C LEU A 250 3.93 -11.30 16.15
N TYR A 251 2.84 -11.44 16.91
CA TYR A 251 2.51 -10.51 17.98
C TYR A 251 3.50 -10.57 19.15
N GLU A 252 3.93 -11.76 19.55
CA GLU A 252 4.99 -11.92 20.57
C GLU A 252 6.30 -11.27 20.12
N PHE A 253 6.67 -11.45 18.84
CA PHE A 253 7.83 -10.79 18.26
C PHE A 253 7.66 -9.26 18.26
N TYR A 254 6.48 -8.75 17.90
CA TYR A 254 6.18 -7.32 18.01
C TYR A 254 6.36 -6.80 19.44
N LEU A 255 5.78 -7.47 20.44
CA LEU A 255 5.97 -7.13 21.85
C LEU A 255 7.45 -7.14 22.26
N SER A 256 8.25 -8.09 21.76
CA SER A 256 9.69 -8.16 22.05
C SER A 256 10.47 -6.95 21.54
N LYS A 257 9.93 -6.24 20.54
CA LYS A 257 10.53 -5.03 19.93
C LYS A 257 9.94 -3.72 20.45
N CYS A 258 9.06 -3.79 21.44
CA CYS A 258 8.38 -2.68 22.10
C CYS A 258 8.90 -2.49 23.54
N SER A 259 8.89 -1.24 24.04
CA SER A 259 9.36 -0.96 25.40
C SER A 259 8.37 -1.52 26.43
N GLU A 260 8.84 -1.82 27.64
CA GLU A 260 7.93 -2.25 28.72
C GLU A 260 6.86 -1.18 29.04
N SER A 261 7.19 0.10 28.88
CA SER A 261 6.28 1.22 29.15
C SER A 261 5.02 1.24 28.27
N VAL A 262 5.06 0.67 27.06
CA VAL A 262 3.88 0.64 26.17
C VAL A 262 3.02 -0.60 26.35
N LYS A 263 3.56 -1.70 26.88
CA LYS A 263 2.84 -2.98 26.98
C LYS A 263 1.63 -2.94 27.91
N GLN A 264 1.60 -1.98 28.83
CA GLN A 264 0.49 -1.78 29.78
C GLN A 264 -0.48 -0.69 29.32
N ARG A 265 -0.20 0.00 28.20
CA ARG A 265 -1.04 1.10 27.72
C ARG A 265 -2.37 0.60 27.17
N SER A 266 -3.42 1.34 27.49
CA SER A 266 -4.79 1.05 27.08
C SER A 266 -5.26 1.88 25.89
N ASP A 267 -4.40 2.71 25.31
CA ASP A 267 -4.72 3.71 24.28
C ASP A 267 -3.94 3.55 22.96
N VAL A 268 -3.00 2.60 22.87
CA VAL A 268 -2.19 2.40 21.66
C VAL A 268 -1.90 0.93 21.39
N PHE A 269 -1.94 0.55 20.11
CA PHE A 269 -1.51 -0.77 19.63
C PHE A 269 -0.45 -0.66 18.53
N TYR A 270 -0.68 0.16 17.50
CA TYR A 270 0.25 0.34 16.38
C TYR A 270 1.22 1.48 16.68
N LEU A 271 2.50 1.13 16.90
CA LEU A 271 3.54 2.08 17.26
C LEU A 271 4.32 2.55 16.03
N GLN A 272 4.80 3.79 16.07
CA GLN A 272 5.64 4.36 15.03
C GLN A 272 7.00 3.64 14.99
N PRO A 273 7.44 3.10 13.83
CA PRO A 273 8.79 2.57 13.66
C PRO A 273 9.90 3.59 13.93
N GLU A 274 10.97 3.14 14.59
CA GLU A 274 12.18 3.94 14.82
C GLU A 274 13.01 4.07 13.54
N ARG A 275 13.37 5.30 13.16
CA ARG A 275 14.07 5.57 11.89
C ARG A 275 15.46 4.92 11.81
N ALA A 276 16.13 4.77 12.94
CA ALA A 276 17.50 4.26 13.03
C ALA A 276 17.57 2.78 13.42
N CYS A 277 16.43 2.09 13.56
CA CYS A 277 16.47 0.67 13.91
C CYS A 277 17.00 -0.18 12.75
N VAL A 278 17.73 -1.22 13.12
CA VAL A 278 18.25 -2.24 12.21
C VAL A 278 17.70 -3.61 12.67
N PRO A 279 17.81 -4.68 11.86
CA PRO A 279 17.20 -5.97 12.20
C PRO A 279 17.56 -6.50 13.60
N ASN A 280 18.81 -6.29 14.03
CA ASN A 280 19.30 -6.75 15.34
C ASN A 280 19.02 -5.78 16.50
N SER A 281 18.41 -4.62 16.24
CA SER A 281 18.07 -3.68 17.30
C SER A 281 17.15 -4.33 18.33
N PRO A 282 17.36 -4.10 19.64
CA PRO A 282 16.48 -4.60 20.69
C PRO A 282 15.07 -4.00 20.55
N MET A 283 15.01 -2.76 20.06
CA MET A 283 13.81 -1.97 19.89
C MET A 283 13.63 -1.61 18.42
N TRP A 284 12.43 -1.83 17.88
CA TRP A 284 12.07 -1.38 16.52
C TRP A 284 11.06 -0.24 16.53
N TYR A 285 10.36 -0.03 17.65
CA TYR A 285 9.24 0.90 17.73
C TYR A 285 9.44 1.91 18.86
N SER A 286 8.98 3.12 18.60
CA SER A 286 8.91 4.20 19.59
C SER A 286 7.73 4.01 20.54
N THR A 287 7.55 4.95 21.48
CA THR A 287 6.34 5.00 22.33
C THR A 287 5.18 5.77 21.71
N PHE A 288 5.35 6.32 20.50
CA PHE A 288 4.33 7.11 19.83
C PHE A 288 3.47 6.24 18.91
N PRO A 289 2.17 6.57 18.74
CA PRO A 289 1.32 5.88 17.77
C PRO A 289 1.82 6.14 16.34
N ILE A 290 1.58 5.18 15.44
CA ILE A 290 1.78 5.40 14.01
C ILE A 290 0.81 6.48 13.50
N ASP A 291 1.24 7.24 12.49
CA ASP A 291 0.40 8.21 11.81
C ASP A 291 -0.87 7.55 11.22
N PRO A 292 -2.08 8.09 11.49
CA PRO A 292 -3.33 7.55 10.97
C PRO A 292 -3.40 7.46 9.45
N GLY A 293 -2.76 8.37 8.71
CA GLY A 293 -2.68 8.33 7.25
C GLY A 293 -1.86 7.15 6.74
N THR A 294 -0.75 6.83 7.42
CA THR A 294 0.03 5.62 7.13
C THR A 294 -0.80 4.36 7.37
N LEU A 295 -1.56 4.31 8.46
CA LEU A 295 -2.44 3.18 8.77
C LEU A 295 -3.56 3.03 7.73
N ASP A 296 -4.16 4.14 7.28
CA ASP A 296 -5.16 4.19 6.22
C ASP A 296 -4.63 3.63 4.88
N THR A 297 -3.41 4.03 4.49
CA THR A 297 -2.73 3.53 3.30
C THR A 297 -2.48 2.02 3.36
N MET A 298 -2.06 1.49 4.51
CA MET A 298 -1.86 0.06 4.71
C MET A 298 -3.19 -0.71 4.68
N LEU A 299 -4.19 -0.22 5.43
CA LEU A 299 -5.51 -0.81 5.55
C LEU A 299 -6.24 -0.86 4.19
N THR A 300 -6.14 0.20 3.39
CA THR A 300 -6.74 0.26 2.05
C THR A 300 -6.29 -0.92 1.18
N ARG A 301 -5.00 -1.30 1.23
CA ARG A 301 -4.49 -2.47 0.50
C ARG A 301 -4.98 -3.79 1.09
N ILE A 302 -4.98 -3.89 2.42
CA ILE A 302 -5.44 -5.10 3.14
C ILE A 302 -6.91 -5.40 2.83
N LEU A 303 -7.76 -4.38 2.76
CA LEU A 303 -9.18 -4.52 2.42
C LEU A 303 -9.41 -5.00 0.98
N MET A 304 -8.38 -5.09 0.13
CA MET A 304 -8.51 -5.72 -1.18
C MET A 304 -8.29 -7.23 -1.15
N VAL A 305 -7.76 -7.78 -0.06
CA VAL A 305 -7.40 -9.21 0.03
C VAL A 305 -8.66 -10.06 0.15
N ARG A 306 -8.78 -11.07 -0.71
CA ARG A 306 -9.97 -11.93 -0.78
C ARG A 306 -10.32 -12.60 0.54
N GLU A 307 -9.32 -13.21 1.16
CA GLU A 307 -9.46 -13.99 2.39
C GLU A 307 -9.90 -13.13 3.59
N VAL A 308 -9.72 -11.80 3.54
CA VAL A 308 -10.29 -10.89 4.55
C VAL A 308 -11.80 -10.94 4.49
N HIS A 309 -12.39 -10.83 3.30
CA HIS A 309 -13.85 -10.79 3.15
C HIS A 309 -14.49 -12.16 3.28
N GLU A 310 -13.80 -13.23 2.87
CA GLU A 310 -14.26 -14.60 3.12
C GLU A 310 -14.42 -14.85 4.63
N GLU A 311 -13.47 -14.38 5.44
CA GLU A 311 -13.54 -14.51 6.89
C GLU A 311 -14.66 -13.64 7.49
N LEU A 312 -14.84 -12.41 6.98
CA LEU A 312 -15.95 -11.54 7.36
C LEU A 312 -17.33 -12.15 7.01
N ALA A 313 -17.42 -12.92 5.92
CA ALA A 313 -18.65 -13.58 5.52
C ALA A 313 -18.98 -14.76 6.45
N LYS A 314 -17.98 -15.57 6.82
CA LYS A 314 -18.15 -16.68 7.77
C LYS A 314 -18.62 -16.22 9.14
N ALA A 315 -18.04 -15.15 9.66
CA ALA A 315 -18.44 -14.62 10.96
C ALA A 315 -19.90 -14.13 10.97
N LYS A 316 -20.37 -13.55 9.85
CA LYS A 316 -21.78 -13.14 9.72
C LYS A 316 -22.74 -14.33 9.70
N SER A 317 -22.37 -15.45 9.09
CA SER A 317 -23.21 -16.66 9.10
C SER A 317 -23.28 -17.30 10.48
N GLU A 318 -22.15 -17.33 11.22
CA GLU A 318 -22.13 -17.85 12.59
C GLU A 318 -23.01 -17.00 13.53
N ASP A 319 -22.97 -15.68 13.42
CA ASP A 319 -23.83 -14.79 14.22
C ASP A 319 -25.33 -15.01 13.92
N SER A 320 -25.71 -15.22 12.65
CA SER A 320 -27.11 -15.45 12.26
C SER A 320 -27.67 -16.80 12.71
N ASP A 321 -26.82 -17.84 12.78
CA ASP A 321 -27.23 -19.17 13.22
C ASP A 321 -27.46 -19.20 14.74
N VAL A 322 -26.69 -18.42 15.50
CA VAL A 322 -26.87 -18.29 16.96
C VAL A 322 -28.19 -17.57 17.29
N GLU A 323 -28.54 -16.49 16.58
CA GLU A 323 -29.81 -15.76 16.80
C GLU A 323 -31.08 -16.55 16.45
N LEU A 324 -30.98 -17.61 15.64
CA LEU A 324 -32.11 -18.49 15.27
C LEU A 324 -32.29 -19.69 16.20
N SER A 325 -31.33 -19.92 17.10
CA SER A 325 -31.32 -21.05 18.04
C SER A 325 -31.75 -20.70 19.47
N ASP A 326 -32.04 -19.41 19.73
CA ASP A 326 -32.60 -18.88 20.99
C ASP A 326 -34.12 -18.61 20.88
#